data_AF-A0A0F9QYF4-F1
#
_entry.id   AF-A0A0F9QYF4-F1
#
_cell.length_a   1.000
_cell.length_b   1.000
_cell.length_c   1.000
_cell.angle_alpha   90.00
_cell.angle_beta   90.00
_cell.angle_gamma   90.00
#
_symmetry.space_group_name_H-M   'P 1'
#
loop_
_entity.id
_entity.type
_entity.pdbx_description
1 polymer ?
#
loop_
_entity_poly.entity_id
_entity_poly.type
_entity_poly.pdbx_seq_one_letter_code
_entity_poly.pdbx_strand_id
1 'polypeptide(L)'
;MYLIFDTETTGLPKRWNAPITDTDNWPRCIQIAWQLHDRMGNLVEHQDYLVRPEGFNIPYDAEQIHGISTALAEQQGLPLAEVLEKFNAAMAKTKFIVGQNVGFDLNIMGAEFHRLAVDNPLQQLPVLDTCTEETAKLCQIPVLEKNP
;
A
#
# COMPACT_ATOMS: atom_id res chain seq x y z
N MET A 1 10.08 -14.04 -5.53
CA MET A 1 9.53 -13.16 -6.58
C MET A 1 9.57 -11.72 -6.06
N TYR A 2 9.47 -10.74 -6.94
CA TYR A 2 9.37 -9.33 -6.58
C TYR A 2 7.90 -8.94 -6.55
N LEU A 3 7.40 -8.43 -5.43
CA LEU A 3 6.03 -7.92 -5.33
C LEU A 3 6.10 -6.41 -5.29
N ILE A 4 5.63 -5.78 -6.35
CA ILE A 4 5.46 -4.34 -6.45
C ILE A 4 4.02 -4.06 -6.04
N PHE A 5 3.80 -3.16 -5.09
CA PHE A 5 2.44 -2.77 -4.70
C PHE A 5 2.36 -1.29 -4.36
N ASP A 6 1.15 -0.76 -4.46
CA ASP A 6 0.81 0.64 -4.23
C ASP A 6 -0.59 0.72 -3.61
N THR A 7 -0.85 1.78 -2.83
CA THR A 7 -2.12 1.98 -2.15
C THR A 7 -2.70 3.37 -2.37
N GLU A 8 -4.01 3.44 -2.57
CA GLU A 8 -4.77 4.68 -2.41
C GLU A 8 -5.39 4.72 -1.02
N THR A 9 -5.42 5.91 -0.42
CA THR A 9 -5.81 6.08 0.97
C THR A 9 -6.73 7.28 1.20
N THR A 10 -7.40 7.31 2.34
CA THR A 10 -8.24 8.44 2.74
C THR A 10 -7.47 9.72 3.09
N GLY A 11 -6.13 9.77 2.93
CA GLY A 11 -5.33 10.97 3.19
C GLY A 11 -3.91 10.67 3.67
N LEU A 12 -3.34 11.57 4.45
CA LEU A 12 -2.00 11.42 5.05
C LEU A 12 -2.10 11.07 6.54
N PRO A 13 -1.08 10.42 7.14
CA PRO A 13 -1.04 10.16 8.57
C PRO A 13 -0.99 11.46 9.36
N LYS A 14 -1.61 11.46 10.55
CA LYS A 14 -1.52 12.60 11.48
C LYS A 14 -0.08 12.83 11.94
N ARG A 15 0.67 11.75 12.13
CA ARG A 15 2.11 11.73 12.47
C ARG A 15 2.81 10.61 11.71
N TRP A 16 3.90 10.96 11.04
CA TRP A 16 4.68 10.03 10.23
C TRP A 16 5.47 8.98 11.04
N ASN A 17 5.74 9.25 12.32
CA ASN A 17 6.54 8.39 13.19
C ASN A 17 5.71 7.57 14.19
N ALA A 18 4.38 7.53 14.05
CA ALA A 18 3.53 6.73 14.92
C ALA A 18 3.70 5.23 14.62
N PRO A 19 3.57 4.32 15.61
CA PRO A 19 3.55 2.89 15.33
C PRO A 19 2.30 2.51 14.51
N ILE A 20 2.37 1.43 13.72
CA ILE A 20 1.21 0.92 12.97
C ILE A 20 0.03 0.49 13.86
N THR A 21 0.30 0.24 15.15
CA THR A 21 -0.73 -0.10 16.14
C THR A 21 -1.57 1.10 16.58
N ASP A 22 -1.09 2.34 16.34
CA ASP A 22 -1.88 3.56 16.52
C ASP A 22 -2.77 3.76 15.29
N THR A 23 -3.78 2.90 15.12
CA THR A 23 -4.58 2.81 13.89
C THR A 23 -5.38 4.08 13.58
N ASP A 24 -5.64 4.93 14.58
CA ASP A 24 -6.31 6.22 14.40
C ASP A 24 -5.40 7.32 13.83
N ASN A 25 -4.08 7.11 13.89
CA ASN A 25 -3.10 7.97 13.26
C ASN A 25 -3.03 7.78 11.75
N TRP A 26 -3.15 6.52 11.30
CA TRP A 26 -2.97 6.12 9.92
C TRP A 26 -4.29 6.20 9.14
N PRO A 27 -4.29 6.69 7.88
CA PRO A 27 -5.47 6.70 7.05
C PRO A 27 -5.93 5.28 6.69
N ARG A 28 -7.11 5.17 6.07
CA ARG A 28 -7.65 3.89 5.60
C ARG A 28 -7.16 3.60 4.19
N CYS A 29 -6.80 2.35 3.92
CA CYS A 29 -6.59 1.87 2.56
C CYS A 29 -7.96 1.75 1.87
N ILE A 30 -8.08 2.32 0.68
CA ILE A 30 -9.30 2.30 -0.14
C ILE A 30 -9.07 1.64 -1.50
N GLN A 31 -7.81 1.49 -1.92
CA GLN A 31 -7.40 0.67 -3.04
C GLN A 31 -6.04 0.06 -2.73
N ILE A 32 -5.82 -1.15 -3.22
CA ILE A 32 -4.50 -1.74 -3.32
C ILE A 32 -4.35 -2.39 -4.70
N ALA A 33 -3.22 -2.12 -5.34
CA ALA A 33 -2.82 -2.78 -6.57
C ALA A 33 -1.46 -3.44 -6.38
N TRP A 34 -1.24 -4.58 -7.04
CA TRP A 34 0.08 -5.21 -7.03
C TRP A 34 0.39 -5.98 -8.31
N GLN A 35 1.69 -6.15 -8.53
CA GLN A 35 2.26 -7.00 -9.56
C GLN A 35 3.32 -7.90 -8.94
N LEU A 36 3.25 -9.19 -9.26
CA LEU A 36 4.26 -10.17 -8.88
C LEU A 36 5.12 -10.51 -10.10
N HIS A 37 6.43 -10.33 -9.96
CA HIS A 37 7.40 -10.60 -11.01
C HIS A 37 8.35 -11.74 -10.64
N ASP A 38 8.73 -12.52 -11.64
CA ASP A 38 9.76 -13.54 -11.48
C ASP A 38 11.17 -12.90 -11.38
N ARG A 39 12.20 -13.75 -11.26
CA ARG A 39 13.59 -13.29 -11.12
C ARG A 39 14.15 -12.55 -12.35
N MET A 40 13.52 -12.74 -13.51
CA MET A 40 13.91 -12.10 -14.77
C MET A 40 13.10 -10.82 -15.02
N GLY A 41 12.18 -10.48 -14.10
CA GLY A 41 11.30 -9.32 -14.24
C GLY A 41 10.03 -9.60 -15.05
N ASN A 42 9.74 -10.85 -15.43
CA ASN A 42 8.51 -11.16 -16.14
C ASN A 42 7.31 -11.06 -15.19
N LEU A 43 6.21 -10.46 -15.66
CA LEU A 43 4.96 -10.39 -14.92
C LEU A 43 4.34 -11.79 -14.78
N VAL A 44 4.07 -12.21 -13.55
CA VAL A 44 3.46 -13.51 -13.21
C VAL A 44 1.98 -13.35 -12.91
N GLU A 45 1.62 -12.36 -12.10
CA GLU A 45 0.25 -12.00 -11.78
C GLU A 45 0.15 -10.50 -11.49
N HIS A 46 -1.00 -9.92 -11.76
CA HIS A 46 -1.35 -8.57 -11.31
C HIS A 46 -2.77 -8.59 -10.74
N GLN A 47 -3.01 -7.74 -9.76
CA GLN A 47 -4.32 -7.55 -9.16
C GLN A 47 -4.53 -6.07 -8.80
N ASP A 48 -5.79 -5.67 -8.76
CA ASP A 48 -6.25 -4.33 -8.41
C ASP A 48 -7.60 -4.48 -7.70
N TYR A 49 -7.70 -3.97 -6.48
CA TYR A 49 -8.91 -4.05 -5.68
C TYR A 49 -9.20 -2.73 -4.99
N LEU A 50 -10.45 -2.28 -5.14
CA LEU A 50 -11.04 -1.31 -4.22
C LEU A 50 -11.39 -2.00 -2.90
N VAL A 51 -11.14 -1.32 -1.78
CA VAL A 51 -11.52 -1.74 -0.44
C VAL A 51 -12.82 -1.06 -0.06
N ARG A 52 -13.81 -1.85 0.34
CA ARG A 52 -15.10 -1.33 0.77
C ARG A 52 -14.96 -0.60 2.12
N PRO A 53 -15.43 0.65 2.23
CA PRO A 53 -15.38 1.35 3.49
C PRO A 53 -16.38 0.75 4.49
N GLU A 54 -15.94 0.58 5.73
CA GLU A 54 -16.76 0.11 6.85
C GLU A 54 -16.59 1.06 8.04
N GLY A 55 -17.63 1.87 8.29
CA GLY A 55 -17.63 2.84 9.40
C GLY A 55 -16.83 4.13 9.14
N PHE A 56 -16.50 4.44 7.89
CA PHE A 56 -15.83 5.69 7.51
C PHE A 56 -16.26 6.13 6.11
N ASN A 57 -16.00 7.40 5.79
CA ASN A 57 -16.16 7.95 4.45
C ASN A 57 -14.80 8.32 3.88
N ILE A 58 -14.67 8.26 2.55
CA ILE A 58 -13.52 8.79 1.82
C ILE A 58 -13.66 10.32 1.75
N PRO A 59 -12.69 11.09 2.28
CA PRO A 59 -12.74 12.55 2.23
C PRO A 59 -12.71 13.07 0.80
N TYR A 60 -13.46 14.15 0.55
CA TYR A 60 -13.54 14.77 -0.78
C TYR A 60 -12.16 15.18 -1.33
N ASP A 61 -11.28 15.71 -0.46
CA ASP A 61 -9.93 16.12 -0.87
C ASP A 61 -9.08 14.93 -1.36
N ALA A 62 -9.26 13.74 -0.78
CA ALA A 62 -8.60 12.52 -1.25
C ALA A 62 -9.23 12.06 -2.57
N GLU A 63 -10.57 12.06 -2.66
CA GLU A 63 -11.30 11.74 -3.88
C GLU A 63 -10.87 12.62 -5.06
N GLN A 64 -10.57 13.90 -4.86
CA GLN A 64 -10.07 14.77 -5.93
C GLN A 64 -8.69 14.37 -6.46
N ILE A 65 -7.89 13.66 -5.67
CA ILE A 65 -6.54 13.21 -6.05
C ILE A 65 -6.62 11.90 -6.84
N HIS A 66 -7.29 10.89 -6.28
CA HIS A 66 -7.27 9.52 -6.83
C HIS A 66 -8.58 9.13 -7.55
N GLY A 67 -9.65 9.93 -7.45
CA GLY A 67 -10.92 9.72 -8.17
C GLY A 67 -11.85 8.65 -7.58
N ILE A 68 -11.65 8.21 -6.34
CA ILE A 68 -12.41 7.13 -5.71
C ILE A 68 -13.37 7.73 -4.68
N SER A 69 -14.67 7.71 -4.99
CA SER A 69 -15.68 8.18 -4.05
C SER A 69 -16.10 7.10 -3.05
N THR A 70 -16.68 7.51 -1.93
CA THR A 70 -17.26 6.57 -0.96
C THR A 70 -18.30 5.67 -1.64
N ALA A 71 -19.18 6.25 -2.46
CA ALA A 71 -20.21 5.49 -3.17
C ALA A 71 -19.62 4.46 -4.16
N LEU A 72 -18.53 4.82 -4.86
CA LEU A 72 -17.83 3.90 -5.75
C LEU A 72 -17.23 2.73 -4.98
N ALA A 73 -16.52 3.01 -3.88
CA ALA A 73 -15.89 1.98 -3.06
C ALA A 73 -16.93 1.10 -2.33
N GLU A 74 -18.07 1.64 -1.92
CA GLU A 74 -19.19 0.86 -1.38
C GLU A 74 -19.78 -0.09 -2.42
N GLN A 75 -19.94 0.37 -3.66
CA GLN A 75 -20.55 -0.41 -4.73
C GLN A 75 -19.62 -1.49 -5.29
N GLN A 76 -18.33 -1.16 -5.48
CA GLN A 76 -17.38 -2.00 -6.22
C GLN A 76 -16.30 -2.62 -5.35
N GLY A 77 -16.10 -2.12 -4.13
CA GLY A 77 -15.05 -2.59 -3.23
C GLY A 77 -15.34 -3.95 -2.63
N LEU A 78 -14.27 -4.68 -2.33
CA LEU A 78 -14.30 -5.92 -1.57
C LEU A 78 -14.13 -5.65 -0.07
N PRO A 79 -14.66 -6.52 0.81
CA PRO A 79 -14.35 -6.44 2.23
C PRO A 79 -12.84 -6.48 2.47
N LEU A 80 -12.35 -5.67 3.41
CA LEU A 80 -10.91 -5.59 3.71
C LEU A 80 -10.29 -6.96 4.00
N ALA A 81 -10.99 -7.82 4.74
CA ALA A 81 -10.52 -9.17 5.06
C ALA A 81 -10.23 -9.99 3.80
N GLU A 82 -11.11 -9.95 2.79
CA GLU A 82 -10.91 -10.66 1.53
C GLU A 82 -9.70 -10.11 0.74
N VAL A 83 -9.52 -8.79 0.75
CA VAL A 83 -8.36 -8.14 0.12
C VAL A 83 -7.06 -8.57 0.81
N LEU A 84 -7.04 -8.60 2.15
CA LEU A 84 -5.87 -9.06 2.91
C LEU A 84 -5.56 -10.54 2.67
N GLU A 85 -6.57 -11.40 2.53
CA GLU A 85 -6.36 -12.82 2.18
C GLU A 85 -5.67 -12.96 0.81
N LYS A 86 -6.15 -12.24 -0.21
CA LYS A 86 -5.54 -12.25 -1.55
C LYS A 86 -4.11 -11.69 -1.52
N PHE A 87 -3.90 -10.60 -0.78
CA PHE A 87 -2.58 -10.00 -0.65
C PHE A 87 -1.60 -10.92 0.11
N ASN A 88 -2.05 -11.59 1.17
CA ASN A 88 -1.29 -12.62 1.87
C ASN A 88 -0.88 -13.77 0.95
N ALA A 89 -1.77 -14.21 0.05
CA ALA A 89 -1.45 -15.25 -0.93
C ALA A 89 -0.37 -14.79 -1.94
N ALA A 90 -0.35 -13.52 -2.33
CA ALA A 90 0.72 -12.94 -3.14
C ALA A 90 2.05 -12.88 -2.33
N MET A 91 2.00 -12.37 -1.09
CA MET A 91 3.15 -12.27 -0.19
C MET A 91 3.79 -13.63 0.11
N ALA A 92 3.02 -14.72 0.19
CA ALA A 92 3.55 -16.06 0.38
C ALA A 92 4.50 -16.52 -0.75
N LYS A 93 4.39 -15.92 -1.95
CA LYS A 93 5.27 -16.19 -3.11
C LYS A 93 6.44 -15.20 -3.20
N THR A 94 6.42 -14.16 -2.38
CA THR A 94 7.30 -12.99 -2.44
C THR A 94 8.64 -13.28 -1.76
N LYS A 95 9.71 -12.73 -2.34
CA LYS A 95 11.04 -12.65 -1.72
C LYS A 95 11.42 -11.22 -1.36
N PHE A 96 10.98 -10.25 -2.16
CA PHE A 96 11.25 -8.84 -1.96
C PHE A 96 9.99 -8.04 -2.23
N ILE A 97 9.69 -7.11 -1.33
CA ILE A 97 8.75 -6.04 -1.56
C ILE A 97 9.47 -4.91 -2.29
N VAL A 98 8.82 -4.33 -3.30
CA VAL A 98 9.38 -3.26 -4.11
C VAL A 98 8.33 -2.15 -4.20
N GLY A 99 8.76 -0.89 -4.14
CA GLY A 99 7.86 0.25 -4.33
C GLY A 99 8.63 1.56 -4.27
N GLN A 100 7.97 2.66 -4.62
CA GLN A 100 8.55 4.00 -4.56
C GLN A 100 8.07 4.70 -3.30
N ASN A 101 8.97 5.01 -2.36
CA ASN A 101 8.61 5.54 -1.03
C ASN A 101 7.67 4.57 -0.27
N VAL A 102 7.93 3.28 -0.44
CA VAL A 102 7.07 2.16 0.02
C VAL A 102 6.89 2.11 1.54
N GLY A 103 7.72 2.84 2.29
CA GLY A 103 7.54 3.03 3.73
C GLY A 103 6.15 3.57 4.10
N PHE A 104 5.54 4.39 3.25
CA PHE A 104 4.16 4.84 3.46
C PHE A 104 3.19 3.64 3.36
N ASP A 105 3.16 2.96 2.21
CA ASP A 105 2.25 1.84 1.92
C ASP A 105 2.40 0.67 2.90
N LEU A 106 3.63 0.39 3.33
CA LEU A 106 3.92 -0.62 4.37
C LEU A 106 3.20 -0.30 5.69
N ASN A 107 3.17 0.98 6.08
CA ASN A 107 2.51 1.40 7.30
C ASN A 107 0.98 1.43 7.16
N ILE A 108 0.48 1.84 5.99
CA ILE A 108 -0.95 1.79 5.67
C ILE A 108 -1.48 0.37 5.78
N MET A 109 -0.88 -0.56 5.02
CA MET A 109 -1.30 -1.96 5.06
C MET A 109 -1.02 -2.59 6.42
N GLY A 110 0.09 -2.21 7.08
CA GLY A 110 0.39 -2.67 8.43
C GLY A 110 -0.66 -2.28 9.46
N ALA A 111 -1.20 -1.06 9.36
CA ALA A 111 -2.32 -0.62 10.19
C ALA A 111 -3.61 -1.40 9.86
N GLU A 112 -3.90 -1.68 8.58
CA GLU A 112 -5.07 -2.49 8.20
C GLU A 112 -4.99 -3.93 8.71
N PHE A 113 -3.80 -4.57 8.65
CA PHE A 113 -3.57 -5.88 9.28
C PHE A 113 -3.85 -5.82 10.79
N HIS A 114 -3.38 -4.77 11.47
CA HIS A 114 -3.62 -4.58 12.90
C HIS A 114 -5.10 -4.38 13.23
N ARG A 115 -5.84 -3.60 12.42
CA ARG A 115 -7.29 -3.35 12.61
C ARG A 115 -8.11 -4.63 12.56
N LEU A 116 -7.72 -5.60 11.72
CA LEU A 116 -8.39 -6.91 11.64
C LEU A 116 -7.80 -7.96 12.59
N ALA A 117 -6.80 -7.61 13.40
CA ALA A 117 -6.08 -8.55 14.27
C ALA A 117 -5.55 -9.79 13.51
N VAL A 118 -5.08 -9.57 12.29
CA VAL A 118 -4.50 -10.61 11.41
C VAL A 118 -2.97 -10.50 11.46
N ASP A 119 -2.30 -11.65 11.36
CA ASP A 119 -0.84 -11.69 11.26
C ASP A 119 -0.34 -10.85 10.07
N ASN A 120 0.74 -10.12 10.31
CA ASN A 120 1.30 -9.17 9.35
C ASN A 120 2.69 -9.65 8.86
N PRO A 121 2.75 -10.54 7.85
CA PRO A 121 4.02 -11.01 7.29
C PRO A 121 4.74 -9.93 6.48
N LEU A 122 4.04 -8.86 6.05
CA LEU A 122 4.59 -7.79 5.22
C LEU A 122 5.82 -7.14 5.87
N GLN A 123 5.78 -6.95 7.20
CA GLN A 123 6.84 -6.31 7.98
C GLN A 123 8.12 -7.16 8.11
N GLN A 124 8.07 -8.44 7.70
CA GLN A 124 9.19 -9.37 7.77
C GLN A 124 9.90 -9.53 6.41
N LEU A 125 9.26 -9.10 5.33
CA LEU A 125 9.81 -9.23 3.99
C LEU A 125 10.86 -8.14 3.73
N PRO A 126 12.01 -8.49 3.13
CA PRO A 126 13.00 -7.51 2.69
C PRO A 126 12.40 -6.50 1.70
N VAL A 127 12.75 -5.23 1.86
CA VAL A 127 12.21 -4.11 1.07
C VAL A 127 13.29 -3.54 0.16
N LEU A 128 12.92 -3.28 -1.09
CA LEU A 128 13.69 -2.52 -2.07
C LEU A 128 12.92 -1.24 -2.41
N ASP A 129 13.21 -0.15 -1.70
CA ASP A 129 12.59 1.15 -1.96
C ASP A 129 13.34 1.86 -3.10
N THR A 130 12.64 2.20 -4.18
CA THR A 130 13.24 2.84 -5.36
C THR A 130 13.44 4.35 -5.19
N CYS A 131 12.96 4.95 -4.11
CA CYS A 131 13.04 6.38 -3.82
C CYS A 131 14.17 6.76 -2.82
N THR A 132 15.08 5.83 -2.48
CA THR A 132 16.26 6.19 -1.70
C THR A 132 17.26 7.01 -2.52
N GLU A 133 18.17 7.74 -1.88
CA GLU A 133 19.20 8.50 -2.60
C GLU A 133 20.05 7.61 -3.52
N GLU A 134 20.39 6.40 -3.08
CA GLU A 134 21.17 5.43 -3.85
C GLU A 134 20.37 4.90 -5.05
N THR A 135 19.14 4.46 -4.83
CA THR A 135 18.30 3.89 -5.89
C THR A 135 17.83 4.95 -6.88
N ALA A 136 17.55 6.18 -6.45
CA ALA A 136 17.19 7.27 -7.34
C ALA A 136 18.34 7.60 -8.31
N LYS A 137 19.60 7.61 -7.81
CA LYS A 137 20.79 7.76 -8.65
C LYS A 137 20.95 6.60 -9.64
N LEU A 138 20.76 5.37 -9.18
CA LEU A 138 20.86 4.18 -10.02
C LEU A 138 19.79 4.16 -11.13
N CYS A 139 18.54 4.48 -10.78
CA CYS A 139 17.41 4.51 -11.69
C CYS A 139 17.37 5.77 -12.56
N GLN A 140 18.31 6.71 -12.36
CA GLN A 140 18.36 8.02 -13.02
C GLN A 140 17.03 8.80 -12.90
N ILE A 141 16.33 8.61 -11.77
CA ILE A 141 15.11 9.33 -11.46
C ILE A 141 15.52 10.73 -10.96
N PRO A 142 14.90 11.83 -11.45
CA PRO A 142 15.17 13.16 -10.93
C PRO A 142 14.93 13.19 -9.42
N VAL A 143 15.98 13.47 -8.65
CA VAL A 143 15.82 13.65 -7.20
C VAL A 143 15.13 15.00 -7.01
N LEU A 144 13.87 14.98 -6.56
CA LEU A 144 13.21 16.20 -6.11
C LEU A 144 13.99 16.70 -4.88
N GLU A 145 14.61 17.88 -4.98
CA GLU A 145 15.21 18.53 -3.82
C GLU A 145 14.11 18.65 -2.75
N LYS A 146 14.32 18.00 -1.61
CA LYS A 146 13.48 18.26 -0.44
C LYS A 146 13.74 19.71 -0.06
N ASN A 147 12.78 20.59 -0.34
CA ASN A 147 12.84 21.98 0.11
C ASN A 147 13.12 21.98 1.63
N PRO A 148 14.06 22.81 2.09
CA PRO A 148 14.50 22.83 3.49
C PRO A 148 13.38 23.17 4.47
#